data_AF-A0A382ZL69-F1
#
_entry.id   AF-A0A382ZL69-F1
#
_cell.length_a   1.000
_cell.length_b   1.000
_cell.length_c   1.000
_cell.angle_alpha   90.00
_cell.angle_beta   90.00
_cell.angle_gamma   90.00
#
_symmetry.space_group_name_H-M   'P 1'
#
loop_
_entity.id
_entity.type
_entity.pdbx_description
1 polymer ?
#
loop_
_entity_poly.entity_id
_entity_poly.type
_entity_poly.pdbx_seq_one_letter_code
_entity_poly.pdbx_strand_id
1 'polypeptide(L)'
;MADAPTELNDNTRFAMPVRNLISLVVAVAFGVWAYFGVIERLNKIETQAILVQADLIKNTEFRIKWPRGDLGTTPADSEQFMLIEHLAGEFEKLSDEIDTGKAPHDQQQALTLEFYEKRITSLETRIELLRDQLASLKANGGNNE
;
A
#
# COMPACT_ATOMS: atom_id res chain seq x y z
N MET A 1 3.82 -89.47 -29.30
CA MET A 1 4.09 -88.25 -28.51
C MET A 1 3.46 -87.13 -29.31
N ALA A 2 2.16 -86.87 -29.12
CA ALA A 2 1.64 -85.84 -28.20
C ALA A 2 2.22 -84.47 -28.60
N ASP A 3 1.45 -83.59 -29.24
CA ASP A 3 0.32 -82.91 -28.61
C ASP A 3 -0.75 -82.48 -29.63
N ALA A 4 -2.02 -82.62 -29.26
CA ALA A 4 -3.19 -82.39 -30.12
C ALA A 4 -3.42 -80.88 -30.35
N PRO A 5 -4.08 -80.47 -31.46
CA PRO A 5 -4.55 -79.10 -31.57
C PRO A 5 -5.48 -78.83 -30.39
N THR A 6 -5.17 -77.79 -29.62
CA THR A 6 -6.01 -77.36 -28.51
C THR A 6 -7.34 -76.91 -29.08
N GLU A 7 -8.33 -77.80 -29.12
CA GLU A 7 -9.70 -77.46 -29.45
C GLU A 7 -10.20 -76.52 -28.35
N LEU A 8 -10.19 -75.22 -28.64
CA LEU A 8 -10.84 -74.23 -27.83
C LEU A 8 -12.33 -74.54 -27.86
N ASN A 9 -12.81 -75.07 -26.75
CA ASN A 9 -14.20 -75.43 -26.51
C ASN A 9 -15.13 -74.23 -26.81
N ASP A 10 -15.82 -74.29 -27.95
CA ASP A 10 -16.82 -73.32 -28.44
C ASP A 10 -18.17 -73.40 -27.67
N ASN A 11 -18.20 -73.98 -26.47
CA ASN A 11 -19.42 -74.05 -25.64
C ASN A 11 -19.60 -72.88 -24.68
N THR A 12 -19.09 -71.70 -25.01
CA THR A 12 -19.76 -70.47 -24.56
C THR A 12 -20.37 -69.80 -25.77
N ARG A 13 -21.59 -70.23 -26.08
CA ARG A 13 -22.53 -69.46 -26.88
C ARG A 13 -22.74 -68.11 -26.19
N PHE A 14 -21.84 -67.15 -26.42
CA PHE A 14 -22.21 -65.75 -26.37
C PHE A 14 -23.21 -65.56 -27.52
N ALA A 15 -24.47 -65.89 -27.24
CA ALA A 15 -25.57 -65.88 -28.19
C ALA A 15 -26.00 -64.46 -28.61
N MET A 16 -25.15 -63.46 -28.38
CA MET A 16 -25.37 -62.10 -28.82
C MET A 16 -24.25 -61.68 -29.79
N PRO A 17 -24.60 -61.02 -30.90
CA PRO A 17 -23.60 -60.48 -31.83
C PRO A 17 -22.60 -59.59 -31.08
N VAL A 18 -21.31 -59.76 -31.32
CA VAL A 18 -20.22 -58.97 -30.69
C VAL A 18 -20.47 -57.46 -30.81
N ARG A 19 -21.12 -57.01 -31.90
CA ARG A 19 -21.57 -55.62 -32.10
C ARG A 19 -22.48 -55.10 -30.96
N ASN A 20 -23.36 -55.95 -30.42
CA ASN A 20 -24.24 -55.58 -29.31
C ASN A 20 -23.47 -55.42 -28.00
N LEU A 21 -22.49 -56.29 -27.75
CA LEU A 21 -21.61 -56.19 -26.58
C LEU A 21 -20.76 -54.92 -26.63
N ILE A 22 -20.16 -54.61 -27.79
CA ILE A 22 -19.38 -53.38 -27.97
C ILE A 22 -20.27 -52.15 -27.79
N SER A 23 -21.49 -52.15 -28.35
CA SER A 23 -22.44 -51.05 -28.17
C SER A 23 -22.79 -50.82 -26.70
N LEU A 24 -22.96 -51.90 -25.92
CA LEU A 24 -23.27 -51.81 -24.50
C LEU A 24 -22.08 -51.27 -23.70
N VAL A 25 -20.86 -51.72 -23.99
CA VAL A 25 -19.64 -51.21 -23.32
C VAL A 25 -19.44 -49.73 -23.61
N VAL A 26 -19.61 -49.31 -24.87
CA VAL A 26 -19.50 -47.90 -25.27
C VAL A 26 -20.58 -47.05 -24.58
N ALA A 27 -21.83 -47.52 -24.53
CA ALA A 27 -22.91 -46.83 -23.84
C ALA A 27 -22.63 -46.65 -22.34
N VAL A 28 -22.13 -47.70 -21.67
CA VAL A 28 -21.75 -47.63 -20.25
C VAL A 28 -20.57 -46.68 -20.04
N ALA A 29 -19.56 -46.71 -20.91
CA ALA A 29 -18.41 -45.82 -20.83
C ALA A 29 -18.80 -44.33 -20.93
N PHE A 30 -19.68 -43.98 -21.88
CA PHE A 30 -20.22 -42.61 -21.97
C PHE A 30 -21.08 -42.22 -20.76
N GLY A 31 -21.88 -43.16 -20.24
CA GLY A 31 -22.68 -42.94 -19.04
C GLY A 31 -21.82 -42.62 -17.81
N VAL A 32 -20.74 -43.38 -17.60
CA VAL A 32 -19.79 -43.18 -16.50
C VAL A 32 -19.04 -41.86 -16.67
N TRP A 33 -18.58 -41.54 -17.89
CA TRP A 33 -17.92 -40.27 -18.18
C TRP A 33 -18.82 -39.06 -17.92
N ALA A 34 -20.06 -39.09 -18.41
CA ALA A 34 -21.02 -38.01 -18.18
C ALA A 34 -21.38 -37.86 -16.70
N TYR A 35 -21.59 -38.97 -15.99
CA TYR A 35 -21.91 -38.98 -14.56
C TYR A 35 -20.79 -38.33 -13.73
N PHE A 36 -19.54 -38.76 -13.92
CA PHE A 36 -18.40 -38.17 -13.22
C PHE A 36 -18.17 -36.70 -13.60
N GLY A 37 -18.34 -36.34 -14.87
CA GLY A 37 -18.20 -34.95 -15.32
C GLY A 37 -19.24 -34.01 -14.69
N VAL A 38 -20.48 -34.47 -14.53
CA VAL A 38 -21.54 -33.71 -13.85
C VAL A 38 -21.25 -33.57 -12.36
N ILE A 39 -20.86 -34.67 -11.69
CA ILE A 39 -20.56 -34.66 -10.25
C ILE A 39 -19.39 -33.75 -9.92
N GLU A 40 -18.30 -33.82 -10.70
CA GLU A 40 -17.15 -32.96 -10.48
C GLU A 40 -17.53 -31.48 -10.58
N ARG A 41 -18.34 -31.10 -11.58
CA ARG A 41 -18.84 -29.73 -11.71
C ARG A 41 -19.75 -29.33 -10.57
N LEU A 42 -20.62 -30.21 -10.11
CA LEU A 42 -21.51 -29.94 -8.99
C LEU A 42 -20.72 -29.69 -7.71
N ASN A 43 -19.73 -30.53 -7.41
CA ASN A 43 -18.87 -30.37 -6.24
C ASN A 43 -18.06 -29.06 -6.29
N LYS A 44 -17.59 -28.65 -7.48
CA LYS A 44 -16.89 -27.37 -7.66
C LYS A 44 -17.82 -26.18 -7.37
N ILE A 45 -19.04 -26.22 -7.90
CA ILE A 45 -20.05 -25.17 -7.69
C ILE A 45 -20.43 -25.09 -6.22
N GLU A 46 -20.66 -26.23 -5.58
CA GLU A 46 -21.00 -26.29 -4.15
C GLU A 46 -19.88 -25.72 -3.28
N THR A 47 -18.63 -26.11 -3.54
CA THR A 47 -17.45 -25.56 -2.84
C THR A 47 -17.35 -24.04 -3.03
N GLN A 48 -17.55 -23.57 -4.28
CA GLN A 48 -17.52 -22.14 -4.58
C GLN A 48 -18.64 -21.38 -3.87
N ALA A 49 -19.85 -21.94 -3.82
CA ALA A 49 -20.98 -21.33 -3.13
C ALA A 49 -20.72 -21.18 -1.62
N ILE A 50 -20.13 -22.22 -1.00
CA ILE A 50 -19.74 -22.18 0.42
C ILE A 50 -18.69 -21.09 0.67
N LEU A 51 -17.67 -21.00 -0.20
CA LEU A 51 -16.64 -19.95 -0.09
C LEU A 51 -17.23 -18.55 -0.21
N VAL A 52 -18.09 -18.32 -1.21
CA VAL A 52 -18.77 -17.03 -1.41
C VAL A 52 -19.65 -16.67 -0.20
N GLN A 53 -20.37 -17.64 0.37
CA GLN A 53 -21.18 -17.41 1.55
C GLN A 53 -20.33 -17.05 2.77
N ALA A 54 -19.20 -17.75 2.98
CA ALA A 54 -18.26 -17.45 4.04
C ALA A 54 -17.65 -16.04 3.88
N ASP A 55 -17.30 -15.64 2.66
CA ASP A 55 -16.77 -14.32 2.35
C ASP A 55 -17.80 -13.22 2.60
N LEU A 56 -19.08 -13.45 2.23
CA LEU A 56 -20.16 -12.50 2.50
C LEU A 56 -20.38 -12.31 4.01
N ILE A 57 -20.34 -13.39 4.78
CA ILE A 57 -20.47 -13.34 6.25
C ILE A 57 -19.30 -12.56 6.85
N LYS A 58 -18.06 -12.90 6.49
CA LYS A 58 -16.85 -12.19 6.95
C LYS A 58 -16.85 -10.72 6.55
N ASN A 59 -17.30 -10.38 5.34
CA ASN A 59 -17.40 -9.00 4.89
C ASN A 59 -18.45 -8.22 5.69
N THR A 60 -19.60 -8.85 5.94
CA THR A 60 -20.67 -8.26 6.76
C THR A 60 -20.18 -8.05 8.20
N GLU A 61 -19.49 -9.04 8.75
CA GLU A 61 -18.87 -8.96 10.06
C GLU A 61 -17.83 -7.84 10.13
N PHE A 62 -16.93 -7.76 9.14
CA PHE A 62 -15.96 -6.67 9.02
C PHE A 62 -16.65 -5.31 9.01
N ARG A 63 -17.64 -5.12 8.14
CA ARG A 63 -18.33 -3.83 7.98
C ARG A 63 -19.10 -3.40 9.23
N ILE A 64 -19.60 -4.34 10.03
CA ILE A 64 -20.35 -4.05 11.26
C ILE A 64 -19.40 -3.84 12.45
N LYS A 65 -18.40 -4.71 12.61
CA LYS A 65 -17.54 -4.71 13.78
C LYS A 65 -16.36 -3.75 13.66
N TRP A 66 -15.89 -3.44 12.45
CA TRP A 66 -14.75 -2.55 12.24
C TRP A 66 -15.00 -1.13 12.76
N PRO A 67 -16.11 -0.45 12.42
CA PRO A 67 -16.41 0.87 12.98
C PRO A 67 -16.68 0.84 14.49
N ARG A 68 -16.97 -0.33 15.06
CA ARG A 68 -17.29 -0.50 16.47
C ARG A 68 -16.07 -0.85 17.33
N GLY A 69 -14.97 -1.30 16.72
CA GLY A 69 -13.77 -1.75 17.43
C GLY A 69 -13.84 -3.18 18.00
N ASP A 70 -14.91 -3.94 17.72
CA ASP A 70 -15.11 -5.32 18.24
C ASP A 70 -14.16 -6.36 17.60
N LEU A 71 -13.45 -6.00 16.51
CA LEU A 71 -12.51 -6.88 15.80
C LEU A 71 -11.11 -6.90 16.41
N GLY A 72 -10.86 -6.07 17.43
CA GLY A 72 -9.51 -5.81 17.94
C GLY A 72 -8.64 -5.05 16.93
N THR A 73 -7.40 -4.77 17.31
CA THR A 73 -6.42 -4.16 16.41
C THR A 73 -5.81 -5.24 15.53
N THR A 74 -6.05 -5.17 14.22
CA THR A 74 -5.27 -5.99 13.29
C THR A 74 -3.81 -5.55 13.32
N PRO A 75 -2.81 -6.42 13.08
CA PRO A 75 -1.40 -6.02 13.10
C PRO A 75 -1.09 -4.82 12.19
N ALA A 76 -1.71 -4.79 11.00
CA ALA A 76 -1.58 -3.66 10.08
C ALA A 76 -2.17 -2.35 10.63
N ASP A 77 -3.24 -2.43 11.43
CA ASP A 77 -3.84 -1.29 12.11
C ASP A 77 -2.92 -0.77 13.22
N SER A 78 -2.27 -1.66 13.97
CA SER A 78 -1.29 -1.26 14.99
C SER A 78 -0.07 -0.53 14.41
N GLU A 79 0.42 -0.96 13.25
CA GLU A 79 1.48 -0.25 12.52
C GLU A 79 1.00 1.11 12.00
N GLN A 80 -0.22 1.18 11.45
CA GLN A 80 -0.80 2.44 11.01
C GLN A 80 -0.97 3.43 12.16
N PHE A 81 -1.46 2.98 13.31
CA PHE A 81 -1.57 3.83 14.51
C PHE A 81 -0.19 4.35 14.95
N MET A 82 0.86 3.53 14.91
CA MET A 82 2.22 3.98 15.22
C MET A 82 2.71 5.06 14.24
N LEU A 83 2.44 4.90 12.94
CA LEU A 83 2.79 5.89 11.93
C LEU A 83 2.00 7.20 12.10
N ILE A 84 0.71 7.10 12.40
CA ILE A 84 -0.15 8.26 12.67
C ILE A 84 0.34 9.01 13.90
N GLU A 85 0.68 8.29 14.97
CA GLU A 85 1.23 8.89 16.19
C GLU A 85 2.57 9.61 15.91
N HIS A 86 3.46 8.98 15.15
CA HIS A 86 4.70 9.61 14.74
C HIS A 86 4.45 10.89 13.91
N LEU A 87 3.52 10.86 12.96
CA LEU A 87 3.16 12.03 12.16
C LEU A 87 2.52 13.15 13.01
N ALA A 88 1.70 12.80 14.00
CA ALA A 88 1.12 13.76 14.92
C ALA A 88 2.21 14.47 15.74
N GLY A 89 3.20 13.73 16.25
CA GLY A 89 4.34 14.31 16.95
C GLY A 89 5.22 15.20 16.06
N GLU A 90 5.45 14.83 14.80
CA GLU A 90 6.15 15.70 13.84
C GLU A 90 5.35 16.96 13.50
N PHE A 91 4.02 16.85 13.42
CA PHE A 91 3.14 18.00 13.21
C PHE A 91 3.16 18.97 14.40
N GLU A 92 3.16 18.45 15.63
CA GLU A 92 3.26 19.26 16.84
C GLU A 92 4.61 19.99 16.92
N LYS A 93 5.73 19.31 16.62
CA LYS A 93 7.04 19.97 16.52
C LYS A 93 7.07 21.07 15.48
N LEU A 94 6.45 20.84 14.31
CA LEU A 94 6.36 21.86 13.26
C LEU A 94 5.52 23.05 13.73
N SER A 95 4.40 22.80 14.42
CA SER A 95 3.57 23.85 15.02
C SER A 95 4.36 24.67 16.04
N ASP A 96 5.10 24.01 16.94
CA ASP A 96 5.97 24.66 17.93
C ASP A 96 7.07 25.49 17.26
N GLU A 97 7.67 24.99 16.19
CA GLU A 97 8.72 25.71 15.46
C GLU A 97 8.17 26.98 14.77
N ILE A 98 6.93 26.91 14.26
CA ILE A 98 6.21 28.05 13.70
C ILE A 98 5.83 29.06 14.81
N ASP A 99 5.21 28.60 15.90
CA ASP A 99 4.73 29.48 16.98
C ASP A 99 5.88 30.17 17.72
N THR A 100 7.03 29.49 17.85
CA THR A 100 8.23 30.09 18.45
C THR A 100 9.01 31.00 17.49
N GLY A 101 8.56 31.15 16.23
CA GLY A 101 9.25 31.94 15.21
C GLY A 101 10.66 31.42 14.89
N LYS A 102 10.90 30.14 15.19
CA LYS A 102 12.17 29.44 14.97
C LYS A 102 12.18 28.65 13.68
N ALA A 103 11.18 28.82 12.83
CA ALA A 103 11.17 28.22 11.50
C ALA A 103 12.55 28.43 10.84
N PRO A 104 13.11 27.44 10.13
CA PRO A 104 14.49 27.53 9.63
C PRO A 104 14.69 28.74 8.71
N HIS A 105 13.62 29.18 8.05
CA HIS A 105 13.58 30.37 7.22
C HIS A 105 13.54 31.68 8.02
N ASP A 106 12.94 31.69 9.20
CA ASP A 106 12.84 32.88 10.06
C ASP A 106 14.15 33.15 10.81
N GLN A 107 14.84 32.08 11.24
CA GLN A 107 16.18 32.22 11.82
C GLN A 107 17.20 32.78 10.82
N GLN A 108 17.14 32.33 9.56
CA GLN A 108 17.99 32.86 8.49
C GLN A 108 17.66 34.32 8.19
N GLN A 109 16.37 34.67 8.11
CA GLN A 109 15.93 36.06 7.93
C GLN A 109 16.41 36.95 9.08
N ALA A 110 16.28 36.51 10.33
CA ALA A 110 16.77 37.24 11.50
C ALA A 110 18.29 37.51 11.42
N LEU A 111 19.09 36.50 11.08
CA LEU A 111 20.54 36.66 10.93
C LEU A 111 20.90 37.61 9.79
N THR A 112 20.18 37.56 8.66
CA THR A 112 20.39 38.52 7.55
C THR A 112 20.01 39.94 7.96
N LEU A 113 18.96 40.11 8.75
CA LEU A 113 18.53 41.41 9.25
C LEU A 113 19.56 41.99 10.23
N GLU A 114 20.09 41.17 11.15
CA GLU A 114 21.18 41.56 12.06
C GLU A 114 22.45 41.97 11.29
N PHE A 115 22.79 41.22 10.23
CA PHE A 115 23.91 41.58 9.36
C PHE A 115 23.70 42.92 8.66
N TYR A 116 22.49 43.20 8.16
CA TYR A 116 22.17 44.50 7.57
C TYR A 116 22.17 45.62 8.61
N GLU A 117 21.62 45.40 9.81
CA GLU A 117 21.64 46.35 10.92
C GLU A 117 23.08 46.78 11.22
N LYS A 118 23.98 45.83 11.46
CA LYS A 118 25.39 46.11 11.76
C LYS A 118 26.09 46.90 10.65
N ARG A 119 25.75 46.62 9.39
CA ARG A 119 26.28 47.37 8.24
C ARG A 119 25.73 48.79 8.19
N ILE A 120 24.44 48.98 8.45
CA ILE A 120 23.80 50.30 8.49
C ILE A 120 24.43 51.13 9.62
N THR A 121 24.56 50.58 10.83
CA THR A 121 25.21 51.29 11.95
C THR A 121 26.64 51.71 11.60
N SER A 122 27.42 50.84 10.97
CA SER A 122 28.78 51.20 10.53
C SER A 122 28.79 52.30 9.47
N LEU A 123 27.83 52.31 8.55
CA LEU A 123 27.66 53.38 7.57
C LEU A 123 27.27 54.70 8.25
N GLU A 124 26.35 54.68 9.19
CA GLU A 124 25.93 55.86 9.98
C GLU A 124 27.13 56.47 10.71
N THR A 125 27.92 55.66 11.42
CA THR A 125 29.14 56.16 12.10
C THR A 125 30.14 56.79 11.13
N ARG A 126 30.31 56.22 9.94
CA ARG A 126 31.21 56.79 8.91
C ARG A 126 30.66 58.11 8.34
N ILE A 127 29.35 58.21 8.12
CA ILE A 127 28.70 59.44 7.69
C ILE A 127 28.89 60.53 8.76
N GLU A 128 28.80 60.15 10.03
CA GLU A 128 29.02 61.03 11.16
C GLU A 128 30.43 61.64 11.17
N LEU A 129 31.45 60.79 11.02
CA LEU A 129 32.84 61.21 10.92
C LEU A 129 33.09 62.11 9.69
N LEU A 130 32.51 61.78 8.54
CA LEU A 130 32.62 62.61 7.33
C LEU A 130 31.99 63.99 7.52
N ARG A 131 30.84 64.07 8.20
CA ARG A 131 30.18 65.34 8.54
C ARG A 131 31.07 66.19 9.45
N ASP A 132 31.68 65.60 10.47
CA ASP A 132 32.57 66.31 11.39
C ASP A 132 33.85 66.79 10.70
N GLN A 133 34.41 65.96 9.82
CA GLN A 133 35.53 66.36 8.94
C GLN A 133 35.14 67.52 8.03
N LEU A 134 33.95 67.50 7.42
CA LEU A 134 33.48 68.58 6.56
C LEU A 134 33.25 69.88 7.37
N ALA A 135 32.69 69.76 8.57
CA ALA A 135 32.48 70.88 9.48
C ALA A 135 33.80 71.53 9.91
N SER A 136 34.80 70.72 10.29
CA SER A 136 36.14 71.21 10.64
C SER A 136 36.89 71.83 9.45
N LEU A 137 36.78 71.26 8.24
CA LEU A 137 37.32 71.85 7.01
C LEU A 137 36.69 73.21 6.71
N LYS A 138 35.36 73.34 6.84
CA LYS A 138 34.65 74.61 6.65
C LYS A 138 35.03 75.65 7.70
N ALA A 139 35.21 75.24 8.96
CA ALA A 139 35.66 76.12 10.03
C ALA A 139 37.10 76.63 9.80
N ASN A 140 38.00 75.79 9.28
CA ASN A 140 39.37 76.17 8.97
C ASN A 140 39.51 76.98 7.66
N GLY A 141 38.56 76.84 6.73
CA GLY A 141 38.54 77.58 5.46
C GLY A 141 38.01 79.02 5.53
N GLY A 142 37.57 79.49 6.72
CA GLY A 142 37.00 80.83 6.92
C GLY A 142 37.99 81.92 7.37
N ASN A 143 39.29 81.62 7.49
CA ASN A 143 40.31 82.54 8.00
C ASN A 143 41.25 83.12 6.93
N ASN A 144 40.82 83.17 5.66
CA ASN A 144 41.58 83.78 4.58
C ASN A 144 40.76 84.90 3.90
N GLU A 145 40.39 85.93 4.65
CA GLU A 145 40.22 87.32 4.20
C GLU A 145 40.65 88.28 5.32
#